data_AF-A0A838RII8-F1
#
_entry.id   AF-A0A838RII8-F1
#
_cell.length_a   1.000
_cell.length_b   1.000
_cell.length_c   1.000
_cell.angle_alpha   90.00
_cell.angle_beta   90.00
_cell.angle_gamma   90.00
#
_symmetry.space_group_name_H-M   'P 1'
#
loop_
_entity.id
_entity.type
_entity.pdbx_description
1 polymer ?
#
loop_
_entity_poly.entity_id
_entity_poly.type
_entity_poly.pdbx_seq_one_letter_code
_entity_poly.pdbx_strand_id
1 'polypeptide(L)'
;MKWPALTMDRNPTDYTGTLPMGTFLSIPATVDLNALRLETAEGRTLAKAAQEYGMYVVDRTGPRYFLILSETNAPDVPATWNAPLDRDLRRMLSQIQVTTLGRRM
;
A
#
# COMPACT_ATOMS: atom_id res chain seq x y z
N MET A 1 -12.88 15.40 -4.43
CA MET A 1 -11.97 14.89 -3.37
C MET A 1 -12.83 14.25 -2.29
N LYS A 2 -12.77 12.93 -2.11
CA LYS A 2 -13.43 12.24 -0.99
C LYS A 2 -12.47 11.20 -0.41
N TRP A 3 -11.62 11.71 0.46
CA TRP A 3 -10.96 10.98 1.53
C TRP A 3 -11.45 11.62 2.84
N PRO A 4 -11.66 10.85 3.93
CA PRO A 4 -11.40 9.42 4.12
C PRO A 4 -12.64 8.52 3.87
N ALA A 5 -12.48 7.21 4.11
CA ALA A 5 -13.46 6.14 3.87
C ALA A 5 -14.89 6.49 4.34
N LEU A 6 -15.89 6.18 3.50
CA LEU A 6 -17.30 6.49 3.76
C LEU A 6 -17.97 5.50 4.73
N THR A 7 -17.39 4.32 4.91
CA THR A 7 -17.87 3.27 5.81
C THR A 7 -16.69 2.64 6.54
N MET A 8 -16.90 2.29 7.81
CA MET A 8 -16.00 1.47 8.61
C MET A 8 -16.73 0.20 9.03
N ASP A 9 -16.01 -0.91 9.18
CA ASP A 9 -16.56 -2.06 9.87
C ASP A 9 -16.83 -1.70 11.36
N ARG A 10 -17.76 -2.40 11.99
CA ARG A 10 -18.41 -2.01 13.25
C ARG A 10 -17.52 -2.15 14.48
N ASN A 11 -16.35 -2.77 14.39
CA ASN A 11 -15.54 -3.11 15.55
C ASN A 11 -14.16 -2.45 15.56
N PRO A 12 -14.03 -1.22 16.10
CA PRO A 12 -12.75 -0.54 16.21
C PRO A 12 -11.80 -1.23 17.21
N THR A 13 -12.29 -2.11 18.08
CA THR A 13 -11.46 -2.79 19.10
C THR A 13 -10.76 -4.05 18.59
N ASP A 14 -11.12 -4.54 17.39
CA ASP A 14 -10.52 -5.73 16.80
C ASP A 14 -9.19 -5.46 16.08
N TYR A 15 -8.77 -4.20 15.96
CA TYR A 15 -7.48 -3.88 15.37
C TYR A 15 -6.34 -4.29 16.32
N THR A 16 -5.57 -5.30 15.93
CA THR A 16 -4.43 -5.84 16.68
C THR A 16 -3.08 -5.63 15.98
N GLY A 17 -3.03 -4.77 14.95
CA GLY A 17 -1.77 -4.44 14.28
C GLY A 17 -0.87 -3.59 15.16
N THR A 18 0.45 -3.68 14.95
CA THR A 18 1.43 -2.90 15.73
C THR A 18 1.56 -1.45 15.28
N LEU A 19 1.15 -1.15 14.04
CA LEU A 19 1.06 0.21 13.52
C LEU A 19 -0.37 0.73 13.67
N PRO A 20 -0.63 1.89 14.28
CA PRO A 20 -1.97 2.43 14.35
C PRO A 20 -2.61 2.60 12.96
N MET A 21 -3.91 2.36 12.83
CA MET A 21 -4.64 2.82 11.64
C MET A 21 -4.48 4.35 11.49
N GLY A 22 -4.37 4.81 10.24
CA GLY A 22 -4.00 6.18 9.90
C GLY A 22 -2.48 6.42 9.82
N THR A 23 -1.63 5.44 10.17
CA THR A 23 -0.19 5.55 9.97
C THR A 23 0.12 5.77 8.49
N PHE A 24 0.87 6.83 8.18
CA PHE A 24 1.35 7.11 6.84
C PHE A 24 2.64 6.34 6.55
N LEU A 25 2.63 5.65 5.42
CA LEU A 25 3.71 4.81 4.94
C LEU A 25 4.13 5.29 3.55
N SER A 26 5.41 5.21 3.21
CA SER A 26 5.85 5.49 1.85
C SER A 26 7.10 4.71 1.48
N ILE A 27 7.35 4.57 0.18
CA ILE A 27 8.69 4.23 -0.32
C ILE A 27 9.50 5.53 -0.34
N PRO A 28 10.70 5.58 0.26
CA PRO A 28 11.53 6.78 0.21
C PRO A 28 11.86 7.20 -1.23
N ALA A 29 11.93 8.51 -1.50
CA ALA A 29 12.27 9.04 -2.81
C ALA A 29 13.70 8.64 -3.28
N THR A 30 14.57 8.24 -2.34
CA THR A 30 15.92 7.76 -2.62
C THR A 30 15.96 6.33 -3.16
N VAL A 31 14.85 5.58 -3.11
CA VAL A 31 14.78 4.23 -3.66
C VAL A 31 14.59 4.32 -5.18
N ASP A 32 15.51 3.73 -5.94
CA ASP A 32 15.35 3.56 -7.38
C ASP A 32 14.36 2.43 -7.68
N LEU A 33 13.16 2.78 -8.16
CA LEU A 33 12.13 1.82 -8.49
C LEU A 33 12.53 0.88 -9.64
N ASN A 34 13.44 1.28 -10.54
CA ASN A 34 13.92 0.43 -11.62
C ASN A 34 14.81 -0.69 -11.09
N ALA A 35 15.59 -0.41 -10.03
CA ALA A 35 16.43 -1.40 -9.37
C ALA A 35 15.61 -2.52 -8.68
N LEU A 36 14.32 -2.29 -8.41
CA LEU A 36 13.41 -3.29 -7.84
C LEU A 36 13.00 -4.37 -8.84
N ARG A 37 13.29 -4.21 -10.14
CA ARG A 37 13.00 -5.21 -11.20
C ARG A 37 11.55 -5.71 -11.18
N LEU A 38 10.60 -4.79 -11.03
CA LEU A 38 9.17 -5.13 -11.00
C LEU A 38 8.69 -5.59 -12.38
N GLU A 39 8.08 -6.76 -12.44
CA GLU A 39 7.73 -7.49 -13.66
C GLU A 39 6.43 -6.93 -14.30
N THR A 40 5.44 -6.62 -13.47
CA THR A 40 4.08 -6.24 -13.86
C THR A 40 3.89 -4.72 -13.97
N ALA A 41 2.93 -4.29 -14.78
CA ALA A 41 2.61 -2.85 -14.89
C ALA A 41 1.96 -2.34 -13.61
N GLU A 42 1.11 -3.17 -13.01
CA GLU A 42 0.39 -2.96 -11.77
C GLU A 42 1.36 -2.81 -10.60
N GLY A 43 2.35 -3.69 -10.48
CA GLY A 43 3.42 -3.58 -9.47
C GLY A 43 4.21 -2.28 -9.61
N ARG A 44 4.56 -1.88 -10.85
CA ARG A 44 5.23 -0.60 -11.12
C ARG A 44 4.36 0.61 -10.75
N THR A 45 3.08 0.59 -11.10
CA THR A 45 2.12 1.65 -10.77
C THR A 45 1.96 1.80 -9.27
N LEU A 46 1.79 0.69 -8.54
CA LEU A 46 1.65 0.70 -7.08
C LEU A 46 2.93 1.20 -6.40
N ALA A 47 4.11 0.76 -6.85
CA ALA A 47 5.38 1.22 -6.31
C ALA A 47 5.58 2.72 -6.52
N LYS A 48 5.25 3.21 -7.72
CA LYS A 48 5.28 4.64 -8.03
C LYS A 48 4.31 5.43 -7.14
N ALA A 49 3.08 4.95 -6.99
CA ALA A 49 2.08 5.60 -6.14
C ALA A 49 2.52 5.64 -4.66
N ALA A 50 3.07 4.54 -4.15
CA ALA A 50 3.59 4.46 -2.78
C ALA A 50 4.81 5.38 -2.54
N GLN A 51 5.60 5.68 -3.58
CA GLN A 51 6.71 6.64 -3.49
C GLN A 51 6.23 8.10 -3.61
N GLU A 52 5.32 8.39 -4.54
CA GLU A 52 4.89 9.76 -4.85
C GLU A 52 3.86 10.29 -3.84
N TYR A 53 2.89 9.46 -3.46
CA TYR A 53 1.73 9.85 -2.65
C TYR A 53 1.69 9.16 -1.29
N GLY A 54 2.38 8.03 -1.14
CA GLY A 54 2.35 7.19 0.05
C GLY A 54 1.05 6.39 0.20
N MET A 55 0.90 5.77 1.36
CA MET A 55 -0.15 4.82 1.70
C MET A 55 -0.57 5.04 3.16
N TYR A 56 -1.80 4.68 3.51
CA TYR A 56 -2.28 4.70 4.89
C TYR A 56 -2.64 3.30 5.37
N VAL A 57 -2.32 2.99 6.62
CA VAL A 57 -2.84 1.80 7.30
C VAL A 57 -4.32 2.02 7.55
N VAL A 58 -5.19 1.20 6.95
CA VAL A 58 -6.65 1.35 7.07
C VAL A 58 -7.34 0.12 7.68
N ASP A 59 -6.64 -1.00 7.75
CA ASP A 59 -7.16 -2.25 8.29
C ASP A 59 -6.00 -3.17 8.71
N ARG A 60 -6.32 -4.27 9.40
CA ARG A 60 -5.41 -5.40 9.62
C ARG A 60 -5.85 -6.61 8.78
N THR A 61 -4.92 -7.52 8.58
CA THR A 61 -5.21 -8.85 8.02
C THR A 61 -4.48 -9.92 8.84
N GLY A 62 -4.59 -11.19 8.45
CA GLY A 62 -3.86 -12.28 9.09
C GLY A 62 -2.34 -12.15 8.92
N PRO A 63 -1.53 -12.81 9.77
CA PRO A 63 -0.07 -12.58 9.89
C PRO A 63 0.78 -12.92 8.65
N ARG A 64 0.16 -13.43 7.58
CA ARG A 64 0.84 -13.85 6.34
C ARG A 64 0.33 -13.13 5.10
N TYR A 65 -0.56 -12.17 5.27
CA TYR A 65 -1.22 -11.46 4.19
C TYR A 65 -0.90 -9.98 4.29
N PHE A 66 -0.96 -9.31 3.14
CA PHE A 66 -1.01 -7.88 3.05
C PHE A 66 -2.16 -7.53 2.13
N LEU A 67 -2.92 -6.51 2.47
CA LEU A 67 -4.05 -6.06 1.69
C LEU A 67 -3.74 -4.68 1.12
N ILE A 68 -3.88 -4.53 -0.19
CA ILE A 68 -3.91 -3.22 -0.86
C ILE A 68 -5.36 -2.97 -1.23
N LEU A 69 -5.92 -1.91 -0.67
CA LEU A 69 -7.26 -1.44 -1.02
C LEU A 69 -7.12 -0.39 -2.11
N SER A 70 -7.53 -0.74 -3.32
CA SER A 70 -7.81 0.20 -4.39
C SER A 70 -9.31 0.56 -4.38
N GLU A 71 -9.69 1.53 -5.21
CA GLU A 71 -11.11 1.86 -5.39
C GLU A 71 -11.92 0.68 -5.94
N THR A 72 -13.20 0.61 -5.57
CA THR A 72 -14.10 -0.45 -6.06
C THR A 72 -14.18 -0.41 -7.59
N ASN A 73 -13.95 -1.55 -8.24
CA ASN A 73 -13.89 -1.71 -9.70
C ASN A 73 -12.68 -1.06 -10.40
N ALA A 74 -11.59 -0.77 -9.68
CA ALA A 74 -10.33 -0.35 -10.31
C ALA A 74 -9.85 -1.45 -11.29
N PRO A 75 -9.80 -1.18 -12.62
CA PRO A 75 -9.48 -2.21 -13.61
C PRO A 75 -7.99 -2.58 -13.65
N ASP A 76 -7.16 -1.78 -12.98
CA ASP A 76 -5.70 -1.86 -12.89
C ASP A 76 -5.21 -2.75 -11.74
N VAL A 77 -6.11 -3.36 -10.96
CA VAL A 77 -5.76 -4.38 -9.96
C VAL A 77 -6.47 -5.70 -10.32
N PRO A 78 -5.73 -6.79 -10.58
CA PRO A 78 -6.34 -8.08 -10.93
C PRO A 78 -7.29 -8.58 -9.84
N ALA A 79 -8.50 -8.99 -10.23
CA ALA A 79 -9.50 -9.54 -9.31
C ALA A 79 -9.15 -10.95 -8.80
N THR A 80 -8.16 -11.61 -9.41
CA THR A 80 -7.68 -12.94 -9.04
C THR A 80 -6.19 -12.90 -8.73
N TRP A 81 -5.74 -13.88 -7.94
CA TRP A 81 -4.34 -13.99 -7.58
C TRP A 81 -3.44 -14.10 -8.81
N ASN A 82 -2.33 -13.35 -8.80
CA ASN A 82 -1.36 -13.26 -9.88
C ASN A 82 0.06 -13.41 -9.30
N ALA A 83 0.77 -14.48 -9.66
CA ALA A 83 2.08 -14.80 -9.07
C ALA A 83 3.16 -13.75 -9.37
N PRO A 84 3.31 -13.23 -10.61
CA PRO A 84 4.18 -12.09 -10.89
C PRO A 84 3.88 -10.87 -10.03
N LEU A 85 2.61 -10.49 -9.89
CA LEU A 85 2.21 -9.36 -9.06
C LEU A 85 2.54 -9.59 -7.58
N ASP A 86 2.29 -10.79 -7.03
CA ASP A 86 2.67 -11.11 -5.65
C ASP A 86 4.18 -10.93 -5.40
N ARG A 87 5.04 -11.34 -6.35
CA ARG A 87 6.49 -11.10 -6.26
C ARG A 87 6.82 -9.61 -6.26
N ASP A 88 6.20 -8.84 -7.14
CA ASP A 88 6.39 -7.39 -7.21
C ASP A 88 5.97 -6.70 -5.92
N LEU A 89 4.80 -7.07 -5.37
CA LEU A 89 4.31 -6.56 -4.10
C LEU A 89 5.30 -6.85 -2.98
N ARG A 90 5.87 -8.05 -2.89
CA ARG A 90 6.90 -8.36 -1.88
C ARG A 90 8.14 -7.47 -2.02
N ARG A 91 8.62 -7.27 -3.25
CA ARG A 91 9.79 -6.40 -3.52
C ARG A 91 9.49 -4.95 -3.14
N MET A 92 8.35 -4.42 -3.55
CA MET A 92 7.88 -3.07 -3.21
C MET A 92 7.71 -2.89 -1.69
N LEU A 93 6.99 -3.80 -1.03
CA LEU A 93 6.68 -3.72 0.40
C LEU A 93 7.94 -3.76 1.27
N SER A 94 9.00 -4.45 0.81
CA SER A 94 10.29 -4.46 1.49
C SER A 94 10.96 -3.08 1.60
N GLN A 95 10.51 -2.10 0.82
CA GLN A 95 11.05 -0.73 0.79
C GLN A 95 10.18 0.27 1.55
N ILE A 96 9.01 -0.13 2.04
CA ILE A 96 8.08 0.77 2.72
C ILE A 96 8.59 1.09 4.13
N GLN A 97 8.45 2.35 4.50
CA GLN A 97 8.82 2.88 5.81
C GLN A 97 7.67 3.72 6.38
N VAL A 98 7.62 3.82 7.71
CA VAL A 98 6.76 4.80 8.38
C VAL A 98 7.32 6.19 8.09
N THR A 99 6.47 7.06 7.56
CA THR A 99 6.86 8.40 7.13
C THR A 99 5.98 9.41 7.84
N THR A 100 6.57 10.49 8.32
CA THR A 100 5.81 11.67 8.73
C THR A 100 5.55 12.53 7.50
N LEU A 101 4.35 13.12 7.37
CA LEU A 101 4.07 14.12 6.34
C LEU A 101 4.92 15.37 6.63
N GLY A 102 6.20 15.32 6.26
CA GLY A 102 7.08 16.47 6.21
C GLY A 102 6.58 17.38 5.11
N ARG A 103 6.22 18.62 5.46
CA ARG A 103 5.86 19.70 4.53
C ARG A 103 6.92 19.76 3.43
N ARG A 104 6.58 19.28 2.22
CA ARG A 104 7.38 19.57 1.02
C ARG A 104 7.44 21.10 0.90
N MET A 105 8.63 21.67 1.08
CA MET A 105 8.91 23.08 0.83
C MET A 105 8.97 23.34 -0.67
#